data_AF-A0A965Z4M5-F1
#
_entry.id   AF-A0A965Z4M5-F1
#
_cell.length_a   1.000
_cell.length_b   1.000
_cell.length_c   1.000
_cell.angle_alpha   90.00
_cell.angle_beta   90.00
_cell.angle_gamma   90.00
#
_symmetry.space_group_name_H-M   'P 1'
#
loop_
_entity.id
_entity.type
_entity.pdbx_description
1 polymer ?
#
loop_
_entity_poly.entity_id
_entity_poly.type
_entity_poly.pdbx_seq_one_letter_code
_entity_poly.pdbx_strand_id
1 'polypeptide(L)' 'MAFTQETVTAAFKRAKGKCETCGKPLVGSNRGKDGRIGAWEAHHITAVERGGSDGLSNCKILCIPCHKKTKSYGG' A
#
# COMPACT_ATOMS: atom_id res chain seq x y z
N MET A 1 -2.02 7.18 -11.78
CA MET A 1 -1.46 5.95 -12.38
C MET A 1 -1.44 4.85 -11.31
N ALA A 2 -1.34 3.59 -11.71
CA ALA A 2 -1.47 2.44 -10.81
C ALA A 2 -0.22 1.55 -10.86
N PHE A 3 0.22 1.08 -9.70
CA PHE A 3 1.33 0.12 -9.59
C PHE A 3 1.03 -1.17 -10.36
N THR A 4 2.07 -1.74 -11.00
CA THR A 4 1.97 -3.09 -11.57
C THR A 4 1.84 -4.15 -10.48
N GLN A 5 1.32 -5.32 -10.83
CA GLN A 5 1.18 -6.43 -9.89
C GLN A 5 2.56 -6.93 -9.39
N GLU A 6 3.61 -6.89 -10.21
CA GLU A 6 4.96 -7.23 -9.75
C GLU A 6 5.45 -6.25 -8.69
N THR A 7 5.22 -4.95 -8.92
CA THR A 7 5.62 -3.88 -7.99
C THR A 7 4.94 -4.05 -6.64
N VAL A 8 3.62 -4.28 -6.64
CA VAL A 8 2.85 -4.52 -5.41
C VAL A 8 3.33 -5.79 -4.70
N THR A 9 3.59 -6.87 -5.44
CA THR A 9 4.07 -8.13 -4.87
C THR A 9 5.46 -7.96 -4.24
N ALA A 10 6.37 -7.25 -4.90
CA ALA A 10 7.69 -6.94 -4.39
C ALA A 10 7.62 -6.03 -3.14
N ALA A 11 6.73 -5.04 -3.14
CA ALA A 11 6.51 -4.16 -1.99
C ALA A 11 5.95 -4.94 -0.79
N PHE A 12 4.99 -5.84 -1.00
CA PHE A 12 4.45 -6.69 0.06
C PHE A 12 5.50 -7.64 0.66
N LYS A 13 6.36 -8.22 -0.18
CA LYS A 13 7.52 -9.01 0.26
C LYS A 13 8.50 -8.18 1.09
N ARG A 14 8.85 -6.97 0.62
CA ARG A 14 9.71 -6.01 1.35
C ARG A 14 9.12 -5.66 2.71
N ALA A 15 7.81 -5.42 2.76
CA ALA A 15 7.07 -5.11 3.98
C ALA A 15 6.92 -6.32 4.94
N LYS A 16 7.37 -7.52 4.53
CA LYS A 16 7.28 -8.77 5.30
C LYS A 16 5.84 -9.08 5.75
N GLY A 17 4.87 -8.77 4.89
CA GLY A 17 3.44 -8.94 5.19
C GLY A 17 2.94 -8.10 6.37
N LYS A 18 3.53 -6.93 6.60
CA LYS A 18 3.12 -5.99 7.66
C LYS A 18 2.82 -4.60 7.09
N CYS A 19 1.99 -3.84 7.78
CA CYS A 19 1.78 -2.42 7.47
C CYS A 19 3.07 -1.64 7.72
N GLU A 20 3.58 -0.92 6.72
CA GLU A 20 4.82 -0.13 6.79
C GLU A 20 4.65 1.18 7.60
N THR A 21 3.49 1.41 8.23
CA THR A 21 3.25 2.54 9.14
C THR A 21 3.05 2.08 10.59
N CYS A 22 2.24 1.05 10.84
CA CYS A 22 1.89 0.62 12.20
C CYS A 22 2.34 -0.79 12.57
N GLY A 23 2.98 -1.52 11.65
CA GLY A 23 3.52 -2.86 11.90
C GLY A 23 2.49 -4.00 11.99
N LYS A 24 1.19 -3.69 11.90
CA LYS A 24 0.12 -4.71 11.96
C LYS A 24 0.30 -5.77 10.86
N PRO A 25 0.08 -7.06 11.16
CA PRO A 25 0.15 -8.13 10.17
C PRO A 25 -0.96 -7.98 9.12
N LEU A 26 -0.64 -8.35 7.89
CA LEU A 26 -1.50 -8.28 6.72
C LEU A 26 -1.68 -9.66 6.11
N VAL A 27 -2.84 -9.88 5.50
CA VAL A 27 -3.13 -11.11 4.77
C VAL A 27 -2.93 -10.83 3.29
N GLY A 28 -1.98 -11.53 2.65
CA GLY A 28 -1.62 -11.26 1.25
C GLY A 28 -2.80 -11.31 0.28
N SER A 29 -3.75 -12.22 0.50
CA SER A 29 -4.97 -12.36 -0.30
C SER A 29 -6.08 -11.35 0.02
N ASN A 30 -5.89 -10.46 1.00
CA ASN A 30 -6.86 -9.43 1.41
C ASN A 30 -6.53 -8.02 0.89
N ARG A 31 -5.67 -7.90 -0.13
CA ARG A 31 -5.49 -6.63 -0.83
C ARG A 31 -6.83 -6.14 -1.41
N GLY A 32 -7.17 -4.87 -1.21
CA GLY A 32 -8.39 -4.24 -1.72
C GLY A 32 -9.69 -4.72 -1.08
N LYS A 33 -9.64 -5.66 -0.12
CA LYS A 33 -10.82 -6.21 0.57
C LYS A 33 -11.15 -5.41 1.83
N ASP A 34 -11.53 -4.15 1.67
CA ASP A 34 -11.93 -3.28 2.80
C ASP A 34 -12.96 -3.98 3.70
N GLY A 35 -12.83 -3.81 5.01
CA GLY A 35 -13.63 -4.51 6.02
C GLY A 35 -13.11 -5.90 6.45
N ARG A 36 -12.14 -6.50 5.75
CA ARG A 36 -11.52 -7.78 6.22
C ARG A 36 -10.36 -7.55 7.19
N ILE A 37 -10.20 -8.47 8.14
CA ILE A 37 -9.02 -8.49 9.03
C ILE A 37 -7.76 -8.69 8.18
N GLY A 38 -6.75 -7.86 8.44
CA GLY A 38 -5.50 -7.87 7.67
C GLY A 38 -5.64 -7.36 6.24
N ALA A 39 -6.73 -6.65 5.89
CA ALA A 39 -6.87 -5.97 4.62
C ALA A 39 -5.90 -4.79 4.48
N TRP A 40 -5.48 -4.55 3.26
CA TRP A 40 -4.45 -3.57 2.93
C TRP A 40 -4.57 -3.06 1.51
N GLU A 41 -3.87 -1.96 1.23
CA GLU A 41 -3.69 -1.44 -0.11
C GLU A 41 -2.27 -0.89 -0.30
N ALA A 42 -1.82 -0.85 -1.55
CA ALA A 42 -0.60 -0.18 -1.95
C ALA A 42 -0.84 1.33 -2.10
N HIS A 43 0.12 2.15 -1.68
CA HIS A 43 0.01 3.60 -1.67
C HIS A 43 1.29 4.25 -2.16
N HIS A 44 1.19 5.31 -2.94
CA HIS A 44 2.35 6.12 -3.31
C HIS A 44 2.88 6.91 -2.10
N ILE A 45 4.18 6.80 -1.80
CA ILE A 45 4.81 7.62 -0.75
C ILE A 45 4.78 9.11 -1.15
N THR A 46 5.15 9.37 -2.40
CA THR A 46 5.00 10.65 -3.09
C THR A 46 3.93 10.49 -4.16
N ALA A 47 2.86 11.27 -4.08
CA ALA A 47 1.78 11.24 -5.07
C ALA A 47 2.28 11.50 -6.50
N VAL A 48 1.66 10.86 -7.49
CA VAL A 48 2.02 11.00 -8.91
C VAL A 48 1.91 12.45 -9.38
N GLU A 49 0.89 13.18 -8.94
CA GLU A 49 0.71 14.62 -9.22
C GLU A 49 1.87 15.50 -8.71
N ARG A 50 2.64 15.01 -7.73
CA ARG A 50 3.82 15.67 -7.17
C ARG A 50 5.14 15.10 -7.71
N GLY A 51 5.10 14.39 -8.83
CA GLY A 51 6.27 13.77 -9.47
C GLY A 51 6.65 12.39 -8.93
N GLY A 52 5.75 11.73 -8.19
CA GLY A 52 5.96 10.35 -7.75
C GLY A 52 5.89 9.34 -8.90
N SER A 53 6.72 8.30 -8.85
CA SER A 53 6.72 7.21 -9.82
C SER A 53 5.89 6.00 -9.35
N ASP A 54 5.53 5.11 -10.27
CA ASP A 54 4.93 3.81 -9.95
C ASP A 54 5.98 2.74 -9.59
N GLY A 55 7.18 3.16 -9.18
CA GLY A 55 8.28 2.27 -8.85
C GLY A 55 8.17 1.66 -7.44
N LEU A 56 8.86 0.54 -7.23
CA LEU A 56 8.92 -0.16 -5.94
C LEU A 56 9.34 0.76 -4.78
N SER A 57 10.30 1.66 -4.99
CA SER A 57 10.76 2.62 -3.97
C SER A 57 9.69 3.60 -3.52
N ASN A 58 8.68 3.87 -4.37
CA ASN A 58 7.58 4.77 -4.07
C ASN A 58 6.28 4.03 -3.69
N CYS A 59 6.25 2.70 -3.78
CA CYS A 59 5.12 1.87 -3.38
C CYS A 59 5.22 1.52 -1.89
N LYS A 60 4.22 1.89 -1.09
CA LYS A 60 4.12 1.59 0.35
C LYS A 60 2.91 0.73 0.65
N ILE A 61 3.07 -0.26 1.52
CA ILE A 61 2.02 -1.20 1.93
C ILE A 61 1.38 -0.75 3.23
N LEU A 62 0.08 -0.46 3.19
CA LEU A 62 -0.66 0.07 4.33
C LEU A 62 -1.89 -0.78 4.63
N CYS A 63 -2.14 -1.07 5.90
CA CYS A 63 -3.47 -1.56 6.31
C CYS A 63 -4.53 -0.49 5.98
N ILE A 64 -5.77 -0.91 5.73
CA ILE A 64 -6.83 0.03 5.31
C ILE A 64 -6.99 1.23 6.27
N PRO A 65 -6.97 1.08 7.62
CA PRO A 65 -7.05 2.22 8.51
C PRO A 65 -5.89 3.22 8.38
N CYS A 66 -4.68 2.75 8.08
CA CYS A 66 -3.54 3.63 7.82
C CYS A 66 -3.62 4.26 6.43
N HIS A 67 -4.10 3.50 5.44
CA HIS A 67 -4.32 3.99 4.08
C HIS A 67 -5.33 5.14 4.05
N LYS A 68 -6.47 5.00 4.74
CA LYS A 68 -7.50 6.05 4.85
C LYS A 68 -7.03 7.34 5.55
N LYS A 69 -5.91 7.29 6.28
CA LYS A 69 -5.32 8.45 6.97
C LYS A 69 -4.29 9.19 6.12
N THR A 70 -3.95 8.68 4.93
CA THR A 70 -3.02 9.40 4.04
C THR A 70 -3.73 10.59 3.40
N LYS A 71 -2.98 11.67 3.16
CA LYS A 71 -3.56 12.93 2.66
C LYS A 71 -4.09 12.82 1.22
N SER A 72 -3.57 11.88 0.45
CA SER A 72 -3.94 11.61 -0.94
C SER A 72 -4.90 10.42 -1.08
N TYR A 73 -5.54 9.99 0.00
CA TYR A 73 -6.55 8.93 -0.08
C TYR A 73 -7.80 9.44 -0.83
N GLY A 74 -8.14 8.80 -1.96
CA GLY A 74 -9.31 9.14 -2.76
C GLY A 74 -9.13 10.31 -3.74
N GLY A 75 -7.90 10.81 -3.90
CA GLY A 75 -7.52 11.80 -4.91
C GLY A 75 -7.05 11.17 -6.22
#